data_AF-A0A535BAS4-F1
#
_entry.id   AF-A0A535BAS4-F1
#
_cell.length_a   1.000
_cell.length_b   1.000
_cell.length_c   1.000
_cell.angle_alpha   90.00
_cell.angle_beta   90.00
_cell.angle_gamma   90.00
#
_symmetry.space_group_name_H-M   'P 1'
#
loop_
_entity.id
_entity.type
_entity.pdbx_description
1 polymer ?
#
loop_
_entity_poly.entity_id
_entity_poly.type
_entity_poly.pdbx_seq_one_letter_code
_entity_poly.pdbx_strand_id
1 'polypeptide(L)'
;MGRKLGALVLALTAVLLAQGPSPPGTAEGSSALFFDPPQTFDANGRGVNSVAVADFTGDGRDDVAVSALWDPYPIDPTIRNYKLYLYAQTANGSLATPIEIPTNSGNWAGAMPLARGDLNNDGLADIAAAHGTGIDLYYQSGGTLSPPVLLPIDWPRDVDIADMDGDGRSDLVLTNGFGIFVV
;
A
#
# COMPACT_ATOMS: atom_id res chain seq x y z
N MET A 1 71.71 -5.56 19.03
CA MET A 1 70.62 -4.62 18.65
C MET A 1 70.24 -4.91 17.22
N GLY A 2 69.04 -5.46 16.99
CA GLY A 2 68.63 -6.01 15.69
C GLY A 2 67.76 -5.06 14.87
N ARG A 3 67.71 -5.33 13.55
CA ARG A 3 66.55 -5.22 12.62
C ARG A 3 67.06 -5.54 11.21
N LYS A 4 66.77 -6.74 10.70
CA LYS A 4 65.68 -7.13 9.77
C LYS A 4 65.96 -6.80 8.30
N LEU A 5 66.10 -7.88 7.52
CA LEU A 5 66.13 -7.95 6.05
C LEU A 5 64.80 -7.46 5.44
N GLY A 6 64.87 -6.86 4.26
CA GLY A 6 63.74 -6.57 3.38
C GLY A 6 64.22 -6.23 1.98
N ALA A 7 63.85 -7.08 1.01
CA ALA A 7 64.38 -7.14 -0.34
C ALA A 7 63.79 -6.08 -1.30
N LEU A 8 64.60 -5.84 -2.33
CA LEU A 8 64.43 -5.11 -3.59
C LEU A 8 63.16 -5.47 -4.38
N VAL A 9 62.44 -4.47 -4.92
CA VAL A 9 61.79 -4.56 -6.26
C VAL A 9 61.83 -3.17 -6.95
N LEU A 10 62.21 -3.21 -8.22
CA LEU A 10 62.39 -2.11 -9.17
C LEU A 10 61.17 -1.18 -9.32
N ALA A 11 61.45 0.12 -9.43
CA ALA A 11 60.52 1.12 -9.94
C ALA A 11 60.42 1.01 -11.47
N LEU A 12 59.19 0.90 -11.99
CA LEU A 12 58.88 1.13 -13.39
C LEU A 12 57.85 2.27 -13.47
N THR A 13 58.23 3.30 -14.21
CA THR A 13 57.50 4.54 -14.50
C THR A 13 56.14 4.30 -15.15
N ALA A 14 55.10 4.98 -14.65
CA ALA A 14 53.87 5.25 -15.39
C ALA A 14 53.72 6.76 -15.57
N VAL A 15 53.58 7.18 -16.83
CA VAL A 15 53.37 8.55 -17.28
C VAL A 15 51.99 9.03 -16.82
N LEU A 16 51.96 10.20 -16.19
CA LEU A 16 50.74 10.94 -15.88
C LEU A 16 50.20 11.54 -17.20
N LEU A 17 49.13 10.97 -17.75
CA LEU A 17 48.31 11.67 -18.74
C LEU A 17 47.25 12.47 -17.97
N ALA A 18 47.44 13.80 -17.92
CA ALA A 18 46.41 14.72 -17.48
C ALA A 18 45.18 14.57 -18.39
N GLN A 19 44.05 14.14 -17.84
CA GLN A 19 42.77 14.17 -18.53
C GLN A 19 42.23 15.60 -18.42
N GLY A 20 42.15 16.32 -19.54
CA GLY A 20 41.47 17.61 -19.60
C GLY A 20 39.96 17.45 -19.32
N PRO A 21 39.23 18.54 -19.05
CA PRO A 21 37.79 18.46 -18.80
C PRO A 21 37.09 17.87 -20.02
N SER A 22 36.37 16.77 -19.82
CA SER A 22 35.53 16.15 -20.85
C SER A 22 34.53 17.19 -21.38
N PRO A 23 34.25 17.22 -22.71
CA PRO A 23 33.16 18.03 -23.23
C PRO A 23 31.82 17.57 -22.61
N PRO A 24 30.78 18.42 -22.55
CA PRO A 24 29.50 18.05 -21.96
C PRO A 24 28.96 16.81 -22.68
N GLY A 25 29.09 15.67 -22.00
CA GLY A 25 28.80 14.36 -22.51
C GLY A 25 27.30 14.21 -22.72
N THR A 26 26.96 13.83 -23.94
CA THR A 26 25.65 13.36 -24.39
C THR A 26 25.05 12.37 -23.40
N ALA A 27 23.86 12.71 -22.89
CA ALA A 27 23.02 11.84 -22.09
C ALA A 27 22.54 10.64 -22.92
N GLU A 28 23.09 9.46 -22.67
CA GLU A 28 22.47 8.18 -23.03
C GLU A 28 21.63 7.75 -21.81
N GLY A 29 20.36 8.13 -21.82
CA GLY A 29 19.40 7.84 -20.76
C GLY A 29 18.96 6.38 -20.78
N SER A 30 19.21 5.68 -19.68
CA SER A 30 18.42 4.51 -19.28
C SER A 30 17.85 4.80 -17.91
N SER A 31 16.53 4.94 -17.85
CA SER A 31 15.75 5.16 -16.63
C SER A 31 15.91 3.97 -15.69
N ALA A 32 16.88 4.02 -14.78
CA ALA A 32 16.92 3.09 -13.67
C ALA A 32 15.67 3.31 -12.81
N LEU A 33 14.83 2.28 -12.71
CA LEU A 33 13.72 2.28 -11.76
C LEU A 33 14.31 2.36 -10.34
N PHE A 34 13.85 3.32 -9.54
CA PHE A 34 14.32 3.54 -8.17
C PHE A 34 13.57 2.64 -7.17
N PHE A 35 13.61 1.32 -7.37
CA PHE A 35 13.00 0.34 -6.45
C PHE A 35 14.07 -0.52 -5.80
N ASP A 36 13.99 -0.66 -4.48
CA ASP A 36 14.68 -1.72 -3.77
C ASP A 36 14.10 -3.10 -4.15
N PRO A 37 14.83 -4.21 -3.90
CA PRO A 37 14.28 -5.54 -4.10
C PRO A 37 12.96 -5.74 -3.34
N PRO A 38 11.98 -6.47 -3.91
CA PRO A 38 10.69 -6.66 -3.27
C PRO A 38 10.84 -7.43 -1.95
N GLN A 39 10.12 -6.98 -0.93
CA GLN A 39 9.93 -7.69 0.32
C GLN A 39 8.59 -8.42 0.30
N THR A 40 8.56 -9.65 0.83
CA THR A 40 7.34 -10.46 0.90
C THR A 40 6.84 -10.52 2.34
N PHE A 41 5.57 -10.20 2.54
CA PHE A 41 4.86 -10.37 3.80
C PHE A 41 3.78 -11.43 3.60
N ASP A 42 3.83 -12.52 4.37
CA ASP A 42 2.83 -13.58 4.27
C ASP A 42 1.49 -13.11 4.85
N ALA A 43 0.44 -13.18 4.04
CA ALA A 43 -0.93 -12.95 4.48
C ALA A 43 -1.54 -14.18 5.18
N ASN A 44 -0.70 -15.11 5.66
CA ASN A 44 -1.07 -16.39 6.26
C ASN A 44 -1.95 -17.24 5.33
N GLY A 45 -1.59 -17.31 4.06
CA GLY A 45 -2.33 -18.08 3.04
C GLY A 45 -3.68 -17.48 2.63
N ARG A 46 -4.01 -16.26 3.07
CA ARG A 46 -5.23 -15.56 2.65
C ARG A 46 -5.10 -15.06 1.21
N GLY A 47 -6.17 -15.24 0.43
CA GLY A 47 -6.24 -14.68 -0.92
C GLY A 47 -6.41 -13.17 -0.86
N VAL A 48 -5.30 -12.44 -0.84
CA VAL A 48 -5.27 -10.96 -0.91
C VAL A 48 -5.88 -10.49 -2.23
N ASN A 49 -6.73 -9.47 -2.17
CA ASN A 49 -7.48 -8.97 -3.32
C ASN A 49 -7.19 -7.50 -3.63
N SER A 50 -7.16 -6.63 -2.62
CA SER A 50 -6.89 -5.21 -2.78
C SER A 50 -6.05 -4.66 -1.63
N VAL A 51 -5.36 -3.54 -1.88
CA VAL A 51 -4.46 -2.87 -0.93
C VAL A 51 -4.67 -1.36 -0.96
N ALA A 52 -4.66 -0.74 0.23
CA ALA A 52 -4.61 0.71 0.42
C ALA A 52 -3.49 1.06 1.42
N VAL A 53 -2.84 2.20 1.24
CA VAL A 53 -1.63 2.58 2.00
C VAL A 53 -1.72 4.01 2.51
N ALA A 54 -1.76 4.23 3.82
CA ALA A 54 -1.81 5.56 4.42
C ALA A 54 -1.48 5.47 5.92
N ASP A 55 -1.30 6.61 6.58
CA ASP A 55 -1.15 6.67 8.04
C ASP A 55 -2.48 6.45 8.80
N PHE A 56 -3.01 5.23 8.72
CA PHE A 56 -4.27 4.84 9.36
C PHE A 56 -4.17 4.78 10.89
N THR A 57 -2.96 4.68 11.44
CA THR A 57 -2.69 4.69 12.89
C THR A 57 -2.32 6.07 13.44
N GLY A 58 -2.13 7.08 12.59
CA GLY A 58 -1.80 8.45 12.98
C GLY A 58 -0.43 8.59 13.62
N ASP A 59 0.48 7.67 13.35
CA ASP A 59 1.81 7.60 13.96
C ASP A 59 2.94 8.18 13.08
N GLY A 60 2.54 8.76 11.94
CA GLY A 60 3.41 9.39 10.95
C GLY A 60 4.04 8.42 9.96
N ARG A 61 3.60 7.15 9.92
CA ARG A 61 4.07 6.12 8.99
C ARG A 61 2.93 5.59 8.15
N ASP A 62 3.21 5.30 6.89
CA ASP A 62 2.24 4.65 6.01
C ASP A 62 2.02 3.19 6.44
N ASP A 63 0.81 2.90 6.88
CA ASP A 63 0.29 1.58 7.17
C ASP A 63 -0.32 0.93 5.92
N VAL A 64 -0.61 -0.37 5.99
CA VAL A 64 -1.14 -1.14 4.86
C VAL A 64 -2.48 -1.78 5.23
N ALA A 65 -3.55 -1.35 4.59
CA ALA A 65 -4.85 -2.01 4.64
C ALA A 65 -4.97 -3.00 3.49
N VAL A 66 -5.45 -4.20 3.79
CA VAL A 66 -5.58 -5.31 2.82
C VAL A 66 -6.94 -5.93 2.94
N SER A 67 -7.62 -6.08 1.80
CA SER A 67 -8.76 -6.97 1.71
C SER A 67 -8.30 -8.37 1.33
N ALA A 68 -8.79 -9.37 2.05
CA ALA A 68 -8.45 -10.75 1.75
C ALA A 68 -9.63 -11.68 2.00
N LEU A 69 -9.72 -12.72 1.17
CA LEU A 69 -10.67 -13.80 1.40
C LEU A 69 -10.29 -14.49 2.72
N TRP A 70 -11.21 -14.49 3.68
CA TRP A 70 -11.12 -15.40 4.82
C TRP A 70 -11.57 -16.77 4.35
N ASP A 71 -10.63 -17.70 4.32
CA ASP A 71 -10.88 -19.11 4.01
C ASP A 71 -10.45 -19.97 5.20
N PRO A 72 -11.38 -20.46 6.02
CA PRO A 72 -11.03 -21.41 7.06
C PRO A 72 -10.72 -22.74 6.39
N TYR A 73 -9.53 -23.31 6.61
CA TYR A 73 -9.29 -24.69 6.22
C TYR A 73 -9.92 -25.66 7.24
N PRO A 74 -10.68 -26.69 6.83
CA PRO A 74 -11.07 -27.02 5.45
C PRO A 74 -12.12 -26.05 4.89
N ILE A 75 -11.93 -25.65 3.63
CA ILE A 75 -12.77 -24.67 2.91
C ILE A 75 -14.24 -25.02 3.06
N ASP A 76 -15.00 -24.18 3.76
CA ASP A 76 -16.46 -24.24 3.73
C ASP A 76 -16.95 -23.41 2.54
N PRO A 77 -17.44 -24.03 1.46
CA PRO A 77 -17.89 -23.28 0.28
C PRO A 77 -19.08 -22.37 0.57
N THR A 78 -19.74 -22.51 1.73
CA THR A 78 -20.86 -21.67 2.17
C THR A 78 -20.41 -20.42 2.93
N ILE A 79 -19.14 -20.35 3.34
CA ILE A 79 -18.56 -19.20 4.04
C ILE A 79 -17.41 -18.65 3.21
N ARG A 80 -17.72 -17.59 2.46
CA ARG A 80 -16.74 -16.84 1.68
C ARG A 80 -16.92 -15.39 2.06
N ASN A 81 -16.07 -14.92 2.96
CA ASN A 81 -16.24 -13.62 3.55
C ASN A 81 -14.93 -12.87 3.33
N TYR A 82 -14.97 -11.81 2.53
CA TYR A 82 -13.83 -10.89 2.50
C TYR A 82 -13.74 -10.13 3.82
N LYS A 83 -12.52 -10.06 4.33
CA LYS A 83 -12.16 -9.37 5.56
C LYS A 83 -11.18 -8.27 5.25
N LEU A 84 -11.24 -7.22 6.05
CA LEU A 84 -10.28 -6.12 6.01
C LEU A 84 -9.25 -6.34 7.12
N TYR A 85 -7.97 -6.26 6.76
CA TYR A 85 -6.84 -6.38 7.67
C TYR A 85 -6.02 -5.10 7.62
N LEU A 86 -5.66 -4.56 8.79
CA LEU A 86 -4.75 -3.42 8.91
C LEU A 86 -3.41 -3.90 9.46
N TYR A 87 -2.35 -3.65 8.69
CA TYR A 87 -0.96 -3.91 9.03
C TYR A 87 -0.28 -2.58 9.34
N ALA A 88 -0.04 -2.31 10.62
CA ALA A 88 0.70 -1.12 11.02
C ALA A 88 2.17 -1.22 10.61
N GLN A 89 2.75 -0.14 10.11
CA GLN A 89 4.19 -0.10 9.84
C GLN A 89 4.98 0.11 11.13
N THR A 90 5.98 -0.73 11.35
CA THR A 90 6.91 -0.59 12.47
C THR A 90 8.04 0.38 12.12
N ALA A 91 8.68 0.98 13.12
CA ALA A 91 9.74 1.98 12.94
C ALA A 91 10.98 1.49 12.16
N ASN A 92 11.13 0.17 11.94
CA ASN A 92 12.18 -0.43 11.13
C ASN A 92 11.74 -0.74 9.67
N GLY A 93 10.54 -0.30 9.26
CA GLY A 93 9.99 -0.50 7.91
C GLY A 93 9.29 -1.84 7.66
N SER A 94 9.15 -2.70 8.68
CA SER A 94 8.38 -3.95 8.57
C SER A 94 6.89 -3.72 8.85
N LEU A 95 6.06 -4.75 8.59
CA LEU A 95 4.63 -4.76 8.93
C LEU A 95 4.38 -5.58 10.20
N ALA A 96 3.62 -5.02 11.14
CA ALA A 96 3.20 -5.71 12.34
C ALA A 96 2.19 -6.84 12.04
N THR A 97 1.90 -7.67 13.05
CA THR A 97 0.77 -8.60 12.99
C THR A 97 -0.52 -7.83 12.70
N PRO A 98 -1.30 -8.20 11.67
CA PRO A 98 -2.47 -7.44 11.30
C PRO A 98 -3.59 -7.57 12.34
N ILE A 99 -4.38 -6.52 12.46
CA ILE A 99 -5.68 -6.57 13.13
C ILE A 99 -6.79 -6.77 12.09
N GLU A 100 -7.83 -7.54 12.46
CA GLU A 100 -9.04 -7.65 11.65
C GLU A 100 -9.96 -6.47 11.92
N ILE A 101 -10.37 -5.79 10.86
CA ILE A 101 -11.37 -4.72 10.92
C ILE A 101 -12.74 -5.31 10.55
N PRO A 102 -13.80 -5.08 11.35
CA PRO A 102 -15.14 -5.57 11.04
C PRO A 102 -15.66 -5.07 9.69
N THR A 103 -16.45 -5.91 9.01
CA THR A 103 -17.06 -5.60 7.71
C THR A 103 -18.55 -5.94 7.72
N ASN A 104 -19.35 -5.26 6.89
CA ASN A 104 -20.73 -5.61 6.57
C ASN A 104 -20.83 -6.51 5.32
N SER A 105 -19.70 -7.04 4.83
CA SER A 105 -19.64 -7.87 3.62
C SER A 105 -20.42 -9.18 3.72
N GLY A 106 -20.74 -9.65 4.93
CA GLY A 106 -21.43 -10.92 5.14
C GLY A 106 -20.71 -12.09 4.46
N ASN A 107 -21.46 -13.00 3.84
CA ASN A 107 -20.91 -14.14 3.09
C ASN A 107 -20.68 -13.82 1.60
N TRP A 108 -20.19 -12.61 1.32
CA TRP A 108 -19.86 -12.17 -0.02
C TRP A 108 -18.52 -12.75 -0.51
N ALA A 109 -18.58 -13.47 -1.63
CA ALA A 109 -17.45 -14.13 -2.26
C ALA A 109 -16.77 -13.34 -3.41
N GLY A 110 -17.27 -12.16 -3.75
CA GLY A 110 -16.68 -11.31 -4.79
C GLY A 110 -15.57 -10.43 -4.23
N ALA A 111 -14.82 -9.76 -5.11
CA ALA A 111 -13.73 -8.86 -4.71
C ALA A 111 -14.17 -7.82 -3.67
N MET A 112 -13.20 -7.31 -2.91
CA MET A 112 -13.38 -6.20 -1.98
C MET A 112 -12.34 -5.09 -2.26
N PRO A 113 -12.50 -4.30 -3.34
CA PRO A 113 -11.64 -3.16 -3.63
C PRO A 113 -11.64 -2.15 -2.49
N LEU A 114 -10.47 -1.55 -2.25
CA LEU A 114 -10.25 -0.54 -1.23
C LEU A 114 -9.83 0.78 -1.89
N ALA A 115 -10.37 1.89 -1.39
CA ALA A 115 -9.87 3.24 -1.64
C ALA A 115 -9.49 3.91 -0.31
N ARG A 116 -8.60 4.90 -0.39
CA ARG A 116 -8.20 5.75 0.73
C ARG A 116 -8.43 7.22 0.40
N GLY A 117 -8.75 8.02 1.40
CA GLY A 117 -8.91 9.47 1.27
C GLY A 117 -9.53 10.07 2.53
N ASP A 118 -9.62 11.39 2.61
CA ASP A 118 -10.26 12.08 3.74
C ASP A 118 -11.76 12.24 3.45
N LEU A 119 -12.58 11.33 3.96
CA LEU A 119 -14.02 11.25 3.65
C LEU A 119 -14.86 12.17 4.54
N ASN A 120 -14.31 12.65 5.65
CA ASN A 120 -15.03 13.48 6.63
C ASN A 120 -14.42 14.88 6.83
N ASN A 121 -13.40 15.24 6.04
CA ASN A 121 -12.68 16.50 6.04
C ASN A 121 -11.96 16.83 7.37
N ASP A 122 -11.46 15.81 8.08
CA ASP A 122 -10.67 15.99 9.31
C ASP A 122 -9.15 15.96 9.08
N GLY A 123 -8.71 15.74 7.84
CA GLY A 123 -7.32 15.67 7.43
C GLY A 123 -6.65 14.32 7.70
N LEU A 124 -7.42 13.32 8.12
CA LEU A 124 -6.96 11.96 8.40
C LEU A 124 -7.30 11.02 7.23
N ALA A 125 -6.60 9.89 7.16
CA ALA A 125 -6.79 8.94 6.07
C ALA A 125 -7.89 7.94 6.44
N ASP A 126 -9.00 7.99 5.71
CA ASP A 126 -10.12 7.06 5.83
C ASP A 126 -10.02 5.93 4.79
N ILE A 127 -10.87 4.92 4.94
CA ILE A 127 -10.99 3.80 4.00
C ILE A 127 -12.42 3.68 3.50
N ALA A 128 -12.57 3.47 2.19
CA ALA A 128 -13.79 2.94 1.59
C ALA A 128 -13.52 1.52 1.08
N ALA A 129 -14.37 0.56 1.46
CA ALA A 129 -14.28 -0.84 1.03
C ALA A 129 -15.54 -1.28 0.29
N ALA A 130 -15.42 -1.57 -0.99
CA ALA A 130 -16.55 -2.00 -1.82
C ALA A 130 -16.82 -3.50 -1.67
N HIS A 131 -18.06 -3.89 -1.41
CA HIS A 131 -18.48 -5.30 -1.34
C HIS A 131 -19.91 -5.47 -1.84
N GLY A 132 -20.40 -6.72 -1.89
CA GLY A 132 -21.65 -7.05 -2.59
C GLY A 132 -22.90 -6.32 -2.12
N THR A 133 -22.93 -5.77 -0.90
CA THR A 133 -24.09 -5.06 -0.35
C THR A 133 -23.90 -3.54 -0.24
N GLY A 134 -22.72 -3.01 -0.59
CA GLY A 134 -22.44 -1.58 -0.58
C GLY A 134 -20.98 -1.24 -0.37
N ILE A 135 -20.74 -0.03 0.12
CA ILE A 135 -19.41 0.45 0.50
C ILE A 135 -19.37 0.60 2.02
N ASP A 136 -18.45 -0.08 2.69
CA ASP A 136 -18.14 0.20 4.09
C ASP A 136 -17.16 1.38 4.15
N LEU A 137 -17.55 2.43 4.88
CA LEU A 137 -16.73 3.60 5.16
C LEU A 137 -16.15 3.49 6.57
N TYR A 138 -14.85 3.71 6.70
CA TYR A 138 -14.10 3.64 7.95
C TYR A 138 -13.38 4.96 8.17
N TYR A 139 -13.77 5.70 9.21
CA TYR A 139 -13.17 6.97 9.53
C TYR A 139 -12.01 6.79 10.52
N GLN A 140 -10.85 7.36 10.23
CA GLN A 140 -9.76 7.42 11.18
C GLN A 140 -10.09 8.43 12.28
N SER A 141 -9.85 8.04 13.54
CA SER A 141 -9.87 8.97 14.66
C SER A 141 -9.01 8.43 15.79
N GLY A 142 -8.14 9.28 16.34
CA GLY A 142 -7.31 8.92 17.50
C GLY A 142 -6.38 7.71 17.25
N GLY A 143 -5.95 7.52 16.01
CA GLY A 143 -5.08 6.42 15.59
C GLY A 143 -5.77 5.06 15.42
N THR A 144 -7.09 5.07 15.26
CA THR A 144 -7.89 3.86 15.02
C THR A 144 -8.93 4.12 13.93
N LEU A 145 -9.36 3.07 13.23
CA LEU A 145 -10.49 3.12 12.30
C LEU A 145 -11.81 2.88 13.06
N SER A 146 -12.84 3.64 12.69
CA SER A 146 -14.20 3.45 13.20
C SER A 146 -14.77 2.07 12.85
N PRO A 147 -15.85 1.62 13.49
CA PRO A 147 -16.72 0.59 12.91
C PRO A 147 -17.21 1.01 11.51
N PRO A 148 -17.54 0.04 10.63
CA PRO A 148 -17.96 0.35 9.27
C PRO A 148 -19.31 1.07 9.24
N VAL A 149 -19.37 2.18 8.51
CA VAL A 149 -20.63 2.84 8.12
C VAL A 149 -20.98 2.38 6.71
N LEU A 150 -22.09 1.66 6.56
CA LEU A 150 -22.52 1.14 5.26
C LEU A 150 -23.21 2.25 4.44
N LEU A 151 -22.65 2.54 3.27
CA LEU A 151 -23.34 3.22 2.18
C LEU A 151 -23.97 2.18 1.25
N PRO A 152 -25.31 2.01 1.24
CA PRO A 152 -25.96 0.99 0.43
C PRO A 152 -25.85 1.33 -1.06
N ILE A 153 -25.09 0.53 -1.79
CA ILE A 153 -24.95 0.60 -3.25
C ILE A 153 -25.07 -0.82 -3.78
N ASP A 154 -25.89 -0.99 -4.82
CA ASP A 154 -26.09 -2.29 -5.42
C ASP A 154 -24.86 -2.69 -6.25
N TRP A 155 -24.20 -3.77 -5.80
CA TRP A 155 -23.15 -4.50 -6.52
C TRP A 155 -21.98 -3.60 -7.00
N PRO A 156 -21.37 -2.79 -6.13
CA PRO A 156 -20.18 -2.04 -6.50
C PRO A 156 -19.06 -3.02 -6.86
N ARG A 157 -18.29 -2.64 -7.87
CA ARG A 157 -17.16 -3.41 -8.41
C ARG A 157 -15.82 -2.78 -8.14
N ASP A 158 -15.80 -1.47 -7.97
CA ASP A 158 -14.62 -0.68 -7.67
C ASP A 158 -15.04 0.63 -6.99
N VAL A 159 -14.10 1.24 -6.28
CA VAL A 159 -14.28 2.53 -5.58
C VAL A 159 -12.97 3.32 -5.64
N ASP A 160 -13.09 4.62 -5.80
CA ASP A 160 -12.01 5.59 -5.65
C ASP A 160 -12.52 6.83 -4.90
N ILE A 161 -11.61 7.61 -4.33
CA ILE A 161 -11.93 8.80 -3.53
C ILE A 161 -11.22 10.01 -4.13
N ALA A 162 -11.99 11.03 -4.51
CA ALA A 162 -11.45 12.28 -5.07
C ALA A 162 -12.46 13.42 -4.92
N ASP A 163 -11.97 14.66 -4.81
CA ASP A 163 -12.81 15.85 -4.95
C ASP A 163 -13.10 16.08 -6.45
N MET A 164 -14.30 15.68 -6.89
CA MET A 164 -14.71 15.68 -8.29
C MET A 164 -15.41 16.98 -8.70
N ASP A 165 -15.98 17.71 -7.75
CA ASP A 165 -16.71 18.95 -8.00
C ASP A 165 -15.96 20.24 -7.60
N GLY A 166 -14.82 20.09 -6.90
CA GLY A 166 -13.92 21.17 -6.50
C GLY A 166 -14.39 21.93 -5.26
N ASP A 167 -15.30 21.36 -4.46
CA ASP A 167 -15.80 21.99 -3.24
C ASP A 167 -14.90 21.78 -2.01
N GLY A 168 -13.85 20.97 -2.15
CA GLY A 168 -12.90 20.63 -1.10
C GLY A 168 -13.37 19.51 -0.18
N ARG A 169 -14.43 18.77 -0.51
CA ARG A 169 -14.83 17.51 0.12
C ARG A 169 -14.51 16.36 -0.81
N SER A 170 -14.16 15.22 -0.23
CA SER A 170 -13.97 14.02 -1.03
C SER A 170 -15.29 13.43 -1.48
N ASP A 171 -15.41 13.14 -2.77
CA ASP A 171 -16.49 12.34 -3.36
C ASP A 171 -16.06 10.88 -3.49
N LEU A 172 -17.05 9.98 -3.53
CA LEU A 172 -16.86 8.58 -3.89
C LEU A 172 -17.14 8.37 -5.37
N VAL A 173 -16.15 7.89 -6.12
CA VAL A 173 -16.30 7.47 -7.52
C VAL A 173 -16.37 5.95 -7.56
N LEU A 174 -17.45 5.42 -8.14
CA LEU A 174 -17.82 4.02 -8.00
C LEU A 174 -18.13 3.42 -9.36
N THR A 175 -17.82 2.14 -9.54
CA THR A 175 -18.34 1.37 -10.68
C THR A 175 -19.27 0.26 -10.21
N ASN A 176 -20.28 -0.06 -11.01
CA ASN A 176 -21.05 -1.29 -10.86
C ASN A 176 -21.35 -1.92 -12.23
N GLY A 177 -22.26 -2.89 -12.29
CA GLY A 177 -22.67 -3.54 -13.54
C GLY A 177 -23.38 -2.62 -14.55
N PHE A 178 -23.80 -1.42 -14.13
CA PHE A 178 -24.61 -0.48 -14.90
C PHE A 178 -23.88 0.79 -15.31
N GLY A 179 -22.75 1.14 -14.67
CA GLY A 179 -21.97 2.33 -15.04
C GLY A 179 -21.04 2.85 -13.96
N ILE A 180 -20.75 4.15 -14.05
CA ILE A 180 -19.96 4.94 -13.10
C ILE A 180 -20.92 5.84 -12.30
N PHE A 181 -20.70 5.95 -11.00
CA PHE A 181 -21.48 6.76 -10.06
C PHE A 181 -20.52 7.66 -9.28
N VAL A 182 -20.97 8.87 -8.96
CA VAL A 182 -20.26 9.81 -8.08
C VAL A 182 -21.24 10.18 -6.98
N VAL A 183 -20.80 10.10 -5.72
CA VAL A 183 -21.61 10.34 -4.52
C VAL A 183 -20.90 11.28 -3.57
#